data_AF-D7CV87-F1
#
_entry.id   AF-D7CV87-F1
#
_cell.length_a   1.000
_cell.length_b   1.000
_cell.length_c   1.000
_cell.angle_alpha   90.00
_cell.angle_beta   90.00
_cell.angle_gamma   90.00
#
_symmetry.space_group_name_H-M   'P 1'
#
loop_
_entity.id
_entity.type
_entity.pdbx_description
1 polymer ?
#
loop_
_entity_poly.entity_id
_entity_poly.type
_entity_poly.pdbx_seq_one_letter_code
_entity_poly.pdbx_strand_id
1 'polypeptide(L)' 'MTGNRPAPRLTAVFQKVQAGCVTFVAELPGAHTQGATLEAARTKLQKAVALVLEANRLLAEEKLEAFALSA' A
#
# COMPACT_ATOMS: atom_id res chain seq x y z
N MET A 1 14.52 -0.91 22.02
CA MET A 1 13.15 -1.34 22.38
C MET A 1 12.38 -1.74 21.13
N THR A 2 12.67 -2.90 20.55
CA THR A 2 11.84 -3.50 19.49
C THR A 2 11.19 -4.73 20.08
N GLY A 3 10.22 -4.50 20.98
CA GLY A 3 9.34 -5.56 21.45
C GLY A 3 8.60 -6.16 20.25
N ASN A 4 8.41 -7.48 20.27
CA ASN A 4 7.69 -8.29 19.29
C ASN A 4 6.38 -7.60 18.86
N ARG A 5 6.44 -6.73 17.85
CA ARG A 5 5.28 -6.02 17.34
C ARG A 5 4.71 -6.94 16.26
N PRO A 6 3.48 -7.45 16.42
CA PRO A 6 2.89 -8.30 15.39
C PRO A 6 2.90 -7.56 14.06
N ALA A 7 3.08 -8.30 12.97
CA ALA A 7 3.06 -7.74 11.63
C ALA A 7 1.81 -6.87 11.45
N PRO A 8 1.94 -5.70 10.79
CA PRO A 8 0.81 -4.80 10.62
C PRO A 8 -0.30 -5.51 9.85
N ARG A 9 -1.53 -5.41 10.35
CA ARG A 9 -2.72 -5.89 9.66
C ARG A 9 -3.17 -4.81 8.68
N LEU A 10 -3.35 -5.19 7.41
CA LEU A 10 -3.84 -4.31 6.36
C LEU A 10 -5.29 -4.70 6.00
N THR A 11 -6.16 -3.70 5.90
CA THR A 11 -7.59 -3.84 5.62
C THR A 11 -7.88 -3.37 4.21
N ALA A 12 -8.19 -4.32 3.32
CA ALA A 12 -8.62 -4.02 1.95
C ALA A 12 -10.13 -3.72 1.90
N VAL A 13 -10.50 -2.54 1.41
CA VAL A 13 -11.89 -2.11 1.22
C VAL A 13 -12.27 -2.27 -0.25
N PHE A 14 -13.45 -2.82 -0.50
CA PHE A 14 -14.03 -3.01 -1.83
C PHE A 14 -15.40 -2.34 -1.88
N GLN A 15 -15.52 -1.26 -2.64
CA GLN A 15 -16.77 -0.53 -2.82
C GLN A 15 -17.33 -0.76 -4.21
N LYS A 16 -18.57 -1.26 -4.30
CA LYS A 16 -19.29 -1.40 -5.57
C LYS A 16 -19.77 -0.04 -6.04
N VAL A 17 -19.58 0.25 -7.31
CA VAL A 17 -20.01 1.46 -8.01
C VAL A 17 -20.66 1.09 -9.36
N GLN A 18 -21.32 2.02 -10.04
CA GLN A 18 -21.95 1.75 -11.34
C GLN A 18 -20.95 1.21 -12.37
N ALA A 19 -19.72 1.75 -12.40
CA ALA A 19 -18.66 1.35 -13.33
C ALA A 19 -17.82 0.13 -12.88
N GLY A 20 -18.22 -0.58 -11.83
CA GLY A 20 -17.49 -1.74 -11.30
C GLY A 20 -17.20 -1.65 -9.81
N CYS A 21 -15.92 -1.74 -9.42
CA CYS A 21 -15.48 -1.73 -8.03
C CYS A 21 -14.25 -0.82 -7.86
N VAL A 22 -14.33 0.09 -6.89
CA VAL A 22 -13.21 0.90 -6.40
C VAL A 22 -12.64 0.23 -5.15
N THR A 23 -11.32 0.18 -5.03
CA THR A 23 -10.64 -0.54 -3.95
C THR A 23 -9.48 0.24 -3.37
N PHE A 24 -9.21 0.05 -2.08
CA PHE A 24 -8.07 0.64 -1.40
C PHE A 24 -7.68 -0.10 -0.11
N VAL A 25 -6.49 0.19 0.42
CA VAL A 25 -6.06 -0.28 1.75
C VAL A 25 -6.12 0.88 2.75
N ALA A 26 -6.87 0.71 3.84
CA ALA A 26 -7.14 1.81 4.79
C ALA A 26 -5.87 2.34 5.48
N GLU A 27 -4.93 1.45 5.78
CA GLU A 27 -3.69 1.75 6.49
C GLU A 27 -2.54 2.10 5.54
N LEU A 28 -2.73 1.99 4.22
CA LEU A 28 -1.70 2.24 3.21
C LEU A 28 -2.19 3.23 2.14
N PRO A 29 -2.10 4.55 2.43
CA PRO A 29 -2.37 5.58 1.44
C PRO A 29 -1.53 5.37 0.18
N GLY A 30 -2.15 5.58 -0.98
CA GLY A 30 -1.51 5.35 -2.29
C GLY A 30 -1.83 3.98 -2.89
N ALA A 31 -2.28 3.01 -2.10
CA ALA A 31 -2.74 1.72 -2.62
C ALA A 31 -4.23 1.76 -2.99
N HIS A 32 -4.56 2.43 -4.10
CA HIS A 32 -5.94 2.58 -4.60
C HIS A 32 -6.06 2.07 -6.04
N THR A 33 -7.14 1.37 -6.37
CA THR A 33 -7.39 0.89 -7.74
C THR A 33 -8.87 0.85 -8.10
N GLN A 34 -9.17 0.60 -9.38
CA GLN A 34 -10.52 0.32 -9.88
C GLN A 34 -10.52 -0.85 -10.87
N GLY A 35 -11.56 -1.67 -10.83
CA GLY A 35 -11.78 -2.77 -11.77
C GLY A 35 -13.26 -2.92 -12.15
N ALA A 36 -13.52 -3.41 -13.37
CA ALA A 36 -14.89 -3.69 -13.81
C ALA A 36 -15.54 -4.84 -13.01
N THR A 37 -14.74 -5.72 -12.41
CA THR A 37 -15.18 -6.84 -11.57
C THR A 37 -14.41 -6.85 -10.25
N LEU A 38 -14.96 -7.56 -9.24
CA LEU A 38 -14.32 -7.74 -7.94
C LEU A 38 -12.93 -8.40 -8.07
N GLU A 39 -12.82 -9.45 -8.88
CA GLU A 39 -11.56 -10.16 -9.12
C GLU A 39 -10.52 -9.28 -9.82
N ALA A 40 -10.94 -8.51 -10.84
CA ALA A 40 -10.04 -7.57 -11.50
C ALA A 40 -9.54 -6.49 -10.53
N ALA A 41 -10.43 -5.97 -9.68
CA ALA A 41 -10.06 -4.96 -8.69
C ALA A 41 -9.16 -5.53 -7.58
N ARG A 42 -9.37 -6.79 -7.16
CA ARG A 42 -8.51 -7.50 -6.20
C ARG A 42 -7.10 -7.68 -6.74
N THR A 43 -6.97 -8.20 -7.96
CA THR A 43 -5.66 -8.43 -8.61
C THR A 43 -4.89 -7.12 -8.77
N LYS A 44 -5.57 -6.04 -9.17
CA LYS A 44 -4.94 -4.72 -9.29
C LYS A 44 -4.52 -4.19 -7.91
N LEU A 45 -5.37 -4.31 -6.89
CA LEU A 45 -5.05 -3.83 -5.55
C LEU A 45 -3.79 -4.50 -4.97
N GLN A 46 -3.63 -5.81 -5.15
CA GLN A 46 -2.42 -6.52 -4.72
C GLN A 46 -1.15 -5.95 -5.34
N LYS A 47 -1.18 -5.62 -6.65
CA LYS A 47 -0.05 -4.98 -7.33
C LYS A 47 0.20 -3.57 -6.81
N ALA A 48 -0.85 -2.78 -6.61
CA ALA A 48 -0.73 -1.42 -6.06
C ALA A 48 -0.12 -1.43 -4.65
N VAL A 49 -0.53 -2.36 -3.79
CA VAL A 49 0.07 -2.53 -2.45
C VAL A 49 1.56 -2.84 -2.55
N ALA A 50 1.96 -3.76 -3.42
CA ALA A 50 3.37 -4.09 -3.61
C ALA A 50 4.19 -2.88 -4.08
N LEU A 51 3.69 -2.13 -5.05
CA LEU A 51 4.36 -0.93 -5.58
C LEU A 51 4.50 0.18 -4.53
N VAL A 52 3.45 0.42 -3.74
CA VAL A 52 3.50 1.47 -2.70
C VAL A 52 4.46 1.09 -1.58
N LEU A 53 4.46 -0.17 -1.14
CA LEU A 53 5.40 -0.65 -0.14
C LEU A 53 6.85 -0.55 -0.63
N GLU A 54 7.09 -0.85 -1.91
CA GLU A 54 8.42 -0.74 -2.50
C GLU A 54 8.87 0.72 -2.60
N ALA A 55 8.02 1.62 -3.12
CA ALA A 55 8.31 3.05 -3.16
C ALA A 55 8.61 3.62 -1.76
N ASN A 56 7.83 3.21 -0.75
CA ASN A 56 8.05 3.64 0.62
C ASN A 56 9.37 3.12 1.20
N ARG A 57 9.82 1.91 0.80
CA ARG A 57 11.11 1.35 1.21
C ARG A 57 12.26 2.18 0.63
N LEU A 58 12.24 2.44 -0.68
CA LEU A 58 13.24 3.25 -1.36
C LEU A 58 13.33 4.67 -0.77
N LEU A 59 12.19 5.32 -0.55
CA LEU A 59 12.15 6.65 0.08
C LEU A 59 12.66 6.63 1.53
N ALA A 60 12.48 5.54 2.26
CA ALA A 60 13.01 5.39 3.61
C ALA A 60 14.54 5.22 3.58
N GLU A 61 15.05 4.43 2.64
CA GLU A 61 16.50 4.26 2.41
C GLU A 61 17.16 5.59 2.04
N GLU A 62 16.62 6.33 1.07
CA GLU A 62 17.10 7.66 0.69
C GLU A 62 17.13 8.64 1.89
N LYS A 63 16.11 8.61 2.75
CA LYS A 63 16.06 9.46 3.95
C LYS A 63 17.10 9.08 4.98
N LEU A 64 17.38 7.79 5.15
CA LEU A 64 18.42 7.32 6.07
C LEU A 64 19.81 7.71 5.58
N GLU A 65 20.06 7.58 4.27
CA GLU A 65 21.31 8.03 3.65
C GLU A 65 21.51 9.55 3.79
N ALA A 66 20.46 10.34 3.52
CA ALA A 66 20.50 11.79 3.70
C ALA A 66 20.76 12.20 5.15
N PHE A 67 20.18 11.47 6.11
CA PHE A 67 20.45 11.70 7.54
C PHE A 67 21.90 11.37 7.90
N ALA A 68 22.45 10.26 7.38
CA ALA A 68 23.84 9.87 7.63
C ALA A 68 24.87 10.84 7.04
N LEU A 69 24.56 11.46 5.89
CA LEU A 69 25.44 12.46 5.24
C LEU A 69 25.39 13.85 5.92
N SER A 70 24.41 14.10 6.78
CA SER A 70 24.22 15.37 7.48
C SER A 70 24.61 15.32 8.97
N ALA A 71 25.13 14.18 9.44
CA ALA A 71 25.62 13.94 10.80
C ALA A 71 27.15 13.85 10.85
#